data_AF-A0A382W3Q4-F1
#
_entry.id   AF-A0A382W3Q4-F1
#
_cell.length_a   1.000
_cell.length_b   1.000
_cell.length_c   1.000
_cell.angle_alpha   90.00
_cell.angle_beta   90.00
_cell.angle_gamma   90.00
#
_symmetry.space_group_name_H-M   'P 1'
#
loop_
_entity.id
_entity.type
_entity.pdbx_description
1 polymer ?
#
loop_
_entity_poly.entity_id
_entity_poly.type
_entity_poly.pdbx_seq_one_letter_code
_entity_poly.pdbx_strand_id
1 'polypeptide(L)'
;LRDLASTGIYIQYDTFGLESPFPPHAPDTYMPSDYQRIEQLIGLIDDGFIKRLVIAHDNCTKHRLREFGGHGFDHIPLTVTGWMKRQGISQSQIETILIHNPKRILTFS
;
A
#
# COMPACT_ATOMS: atom_id res chain seq x y z
N LEU A 1 -7.76 13.27 -2.85
CA LEU A 1 -6.42 12.63 -3.00
C LEU A 1 -5.53 13.37 -3.98
N ARG A 2 -5.97 13.65 -5.23
CA ARG A 2 -5.18 14.41 -6.21
C ARG A 2 -4.70 15.78 -5.70
N ASP A 3 -5.59 16.53 -5.06
CA ASP A 3 -5.25 17.83 -4.47
C ASP A 3 -4.23 17.72 -3.33
N LEU A 4 -4.21 16.61 -2.60
CA LEU A 4 -3.18 16.35 -1.59
C LEU A 4 -1.87 15.94 -2.26
N ALA A 5 -1.92 15.03 -3.24
CA ALA A 5 -0.74 14.57 -3.98
C ALA A 5 0.00 15.73 -4.66
N SER A 6 -0.74 16.72 -5.19
CA SER A 6 -0.16 17.89 -5.86
C SER A 6 0.60 18.83 -4.91
N THR A 7 0.36 18.76 -3.60
CA THR A 7 1.14 19.53 -2.61
C THR A 7 2.56 18.97 -2.42
N GLY A 8 2.87 17.79 -2.97
CA GLY A 8 4.19 17.16 -2.90
C GLY A 8 4.43 16.30 -1.66
N ILE A 9 3.40 16.11 -0.81
CA ILE A 9 3.45 15.16 0.31
C ILE A 9 3.55 13.71 -0.19
N TYR A 10 3.94 12.82 0.71
CA TYR A 10 3.80 11.38 0.49
C TYR A 10 2.39 10.92 0.84
N ILE A 11 1.84 10.04 -0.01
CA ILE A 11 0.60 9.31 0.26
C ILE A 11 0.99 7.87 0.60
N GLN A 12 0.56 7.42 1.78
CA GLN A 12 0.84 6.09 2.29
C GLN A 12 -0.43 5.26 2.29
N TYR A 13 -0.34 4.05 1.71
CA TYR A 13 -1.33 3.00 1.86
C TYR A 13 -0.74 1.93 2.79
N ASP A 14 -1.02 2.03 4.07
CA ASP A 14 -0.38 1.23 5.12
C ASP A 14 -1.19 0.05 5.60
N THR A 15 -2.34 -0.27 5.01
CA THR A 15 -3.22 -1.35 5.50
C THR A 15 -3.26 -2.57 4.58
N PHE A 16 -2.22 -2.82 3.79
CA PHE A 16 -2.18 -4.01 2.93
C PHE A 16 -2.26 -5.30 3.75
N GLY A 17 -3.11 -6.23 3.29
CA GLY A 17 -3.41 -7.49 3.97
C GLY A 17 -4.55 -7.41 4.99
N LEU A 18 -5.11 -6.23 5.24
CA LEU A 18 -6.33 -6.08 6.04
C LEU A 18 -7.57 -6.24 5.15
N GLU A 19 -7.97 -7.50 4.95
CA GLU A 19 -9.13 -7.92 4.14
C GLU A 19 -10.41 -8.03 4.99
N SER A 20 -10.74 -6.97 5.73
CA SER A 20 -11.97 -6.88 6.53
C SER A 20 -12.69 -5.58 6.21
N PRO A 21 -13.81 -5.60 5.46
CA PRO A 21 -14.46 -4.39 5.00
C PRO A 21 -15.04 -3.55 6.15
N PHE A 22 -15.39 -4.17 7.27
CA PHE A 22 -15.84 -3.49 8.50
C PHE A 22 -15.12 -4.12 9.69
N PRO A 23 -13.90 -3.66 10.02
CA PRO A 23 -13.11 -4.30 11.04
C PRO A 23 -13.73 -4.06 12.44
N PRO A 24 -13.64 -5.02 13.38
CA PRO A 24 -14.33 -4.90 14.68
C PRO A 24 -13.96 -3.67 15.52
N HIS A 25 -12.76 -3.10 15.32
CA HIS A 25 -12.32 -1.90 16.03
C HIS A 25 -12.84 -0.59 15.40
N ALA A 26 -13.42 -0.66 14.20
CA ALA A 26 -14.03 0.46 13.49
C ALA A 26 -15.22 -0.05 12.63
N PRO A 27 -16.30 -0.56 13.27
CA PRO A 27 -17.36 -1.31 12.59
C PRO A 27 -18.19 -0.45 11.61
N ASP A 28 -18.22 0.86 11.80
CA ASP A 28 -18.95 1.79 10.94
C ASP A 28 -18.09 2.35 9.79
N THR A 29 -16.80 1.97 9.72
CA THR A 29 -15.85 2.47 8.72
C THR A 29 -15.58 1.39 7.68
N TYR A 30 -15.92 1.69 6.43
CA TYR A 30 -15.54 0.84 5.31
C TYR A 30 -14.03 0.90 5.06
N MET A 31 -13.39 -0.27 5.03
CA MET A 31 -11.99 -0.44 4.68
C MET A 31 -11.87 -1.08 3.28
N PRO A 32 -11.05 -0.49 2.38
CA PRO A 32 -10.83 -1.08 1.06
C PRO A 32 -10.08 -2.41 1.16
N SER A 33 -10.29 -3.30 0.19
CA SER A 33 -9.45 -4.48 -0.02
C SER A 33 -8.12 -4.13 -0.68
N ASP A 34 -7.17 -5.05 -0.69
CA ASP A 34 -5.91 -4.89 -1.41
C ASP A 34 -6.12 -4.70 -2.90
N TYR A 35 -7.14 -5.33 -3.48
CA TYR A 35 -7.52 -5.10 -4.87
C TYR A 35 -7.88 -3.63 -5.11
N GLN A 36 -8.75 -3.06 -4.27
CA GLN A 36 -9.17 -1.67 -4.37
C GLN A 36 -8.03 -0.70 -4.05
N ARG A 37 -7.14 -1.03 -3.10
CA ARG A 37 -5.92 -0.25 -2.84
C ARG A 37 -5.04 -0.20 -4.09
N ILE A 38 -4.89 -1.32 -4.80
CA ILE A 38 -4.12 -1.36 -6.06
C ILE A 38 -4.80 -0.51 -7.14
N GLU A 39 -6.13 -0.57 -7.30
CA GLU A 39 -6.85 0.30 -8.23
C GLU A 39 -6.66 1.79 -7.91
N GLN A 40 -6.69 2.15 -6.62
CA GLN A 40 -6.42 3.51 -6.17
C GLN A 40 -4.97 3.96 -6.45
N LEU A 41 -4.00 3.05 -6.28
CA LEU A 41 -2.61 3.29 -6.67
C LEU A 41 -2.49 3.53 -8.18
N ILE A 42 -3.12 2.70 -9.01
CA ILE A 42 -3.12 2.85 -10.48
C ILE A 42 -3.62 4.23 -10.87
N GLY A 43 -4.76 4.67 -10.31
CA GLY A 43 -5.28 6.01 -10.59
C GLY A 43 -4.28 7.12 -10.28
N LEU A 44 -3.57 7.06 -9.14
CA LEU A 44 -2.55 8.05 -8.79
C LEU A 44 -1.27 7.93 -9.63
N ILE A 45 -0.92 6.73 -10.09
CA ILE A 45 0.21 6.50 -10.99
C ILE A 45 -0.08 7.11 -12.36
N ASP A 46 -1.29 6.89 -12.90
CA ASP A 46 -1.74 7.42 -14.18
C ASP A 46 -1.78 8.97 -14.18
N ASP A 47 -2.11 9.56 -13.04
CA ASP A 47 -2.05 11.01 -12.83
C ASP A 47 -0.61 11.56 -12.64
N GLY A 48 0.41 10.71 -12.62
CA GLY A 48 1.82 11.09 -12.52
C GLY A 48 2.39 11.21 -11.10
N PHE A 49 1.68 10.77 -10.06
CA PHE A 49 2.09 10.94 -8.65
C PHE A 49 2.96 9.81 -8.09
N ILE A 50 3.42 8.87 -8.92
CA ILE A 50 4.15 7.67 -8.47
C ILE A 50 5.35 7.94 -7.54
N LYS A 51 6.07 9.06 -7.71
CA LYS A 51 7.27 9.39 -6.92
C LYS A 51 6.96 9.72 -5.46
N ARG A 52 5.70 9.77 -5.03
CA ARG A 52 5.33 10.07 -3.64
C ARG A 52 4.38 9.02 -3.04
N LEU A 53 4.31 7.83 -3.63
CA LEU A 53 3.51 6.71 -3.13
C LEU A 53 4.39 5.75 -2.31
N VAL A 54 3.93 5.37 -1.12
CA VAL A 54 4.53 4.31 -0.29
C VAL A 54 3.46 3.37 0.22
N ILE A 55 3.82 2.11 0.47
CA ILE A 55 2.87 1.09 0.96
C ILE A 55 3.44 0.31 2.15
N ALA A 56 2.58 -0.14 3.04
CA ALA A 56 2.91 -0.93 4.24
C ALA A 56 1.71 -1.77 4.72
N HIS A 57 1.87 -2.46 5.86
CA HIS A 57 0.86 -3.37 6.44
C HIS A 57 0.19 -2.86 7.73
N ASP A 58 0.82 -1.89 8.41
CA ASP A 58 0.40 -1.43 9.73
C ASP A 58 0.22 -2.61 10.69
N ASN A 59 1.21 -3.50 10.72
CA ASN A 59 1.16 -4.68 11.57
C ASN A 59 1.38 -4.31 13.03
N CYS A 60 0.29 -3.99 13.71
CA CYS A 60 0.25 -3.57 15.11
C CYS A 60 -0.48 -4.56 16.04
N THR A 61 -0.96 -5.70 15.52
CA THR A 61 -1.73 -6.70 16.29
C THR A 61 -1.30 -8.13 15.96
N LYS A 62 -1.37 -9.04 16.94
CA LYS A 62 -0.89 -10.43 16.80
C LYS A 62 -1.54 -11.19 15.66
N HIS A 63 -2.86 -11.06 15.50
CA HIS A 63 -3.63 -11.78 14.46
C HIS A 63 -3.20 -11.45 13.02
N ARG A 64 -2.43 -10.37 12.80
CA ARG A 64 -1.89 -10.02 11.48
C ARG A 64 -0.57 -10.74 11.17
N LEU A 65 0.08 -11.38 12.14
CA LEU A 65 1.32 -12.14 11.94
C LEU A 65 1.01 -13.57 11.45
N ARG A 66 1.92 -14.15 10.65
CA ARG A 66 1.81 -15.53 10.12
C ARG A 66 1.58 -16.58 11.21
N GLU A 67 2.27 -16.44 12.34
CA GLU A 67 2.16 -17.36 13.50
C GLU A 67 0.72 -17.49 14.01
N PHE A 68 -0.09 -16.45 13.86
CA PHE A 68 -1.49 -16.42 14.29
C PHE A 68 -2.47 -16.51 13.11
N GLY A 69 -2.01 -16.98 11.93
CA GLY A 69 -2.83 -17.13 10.73
C GLY A 69 -3.02 -15.85 9.91
N GLY A 70 -2.32 -14.77 10.27
CA GLY A 70 -2.38 -13.50 9.55
C GLY A 70 -1.55 -13.46 8.27
N HIS A 71 -1.56 -12.31 7.60
CA HIS A 71 -0.89 -12.11 6.32
C HIS A 71 0.64 -11.91 6.45
N GLY A 72 1.15 -11.42 7.58
CA GLY A 72 2.59 -11.25 7.82
C GLY A 72 3.28 -10.16 6.99
N PHE A 73 4.53 -9.86 7.36
CA PHE A 73 5.33 -8.82 6.68
C PHE A 73 5.75 -9.19 5.25
N ASP A 74 5.68 -10.47 4.89
CA ASP A 74 6.01 -10.98 3.56
C ASP A 74 4.85 -10.83 2.56
N HIS A 75 3.65 -10.45 3.02
CA HIS A 75 2.46 -10.33 2.16
C HIS A 75 2.66 -9.38 0.96
N ILE A 76 3.29 -8.23 1.19
CA ILE A 76 3.54 -7.26 0.12
C ILE A 76 4.50 -7.85 -0.92
N PRO A 77 5.75 -8.25 -0.56
CA PRO A 77 6.70 -8.74 -1.54
C PRO A 77 6.27 -10.06 -2.20
N LEU A 78 5.61 -10.99 -1.49
CA LEU A 78 5.24 -12.30 -2.04
C LEU A 78 3.91 -12.32 -2.81
N THR A 79 2.92 -11.53 -2.37
CA THR A 79 1.55 -11.62 -2.88
C THR A 79 1.15 -10.36 -3.64
N VAL A 80 1.22 -9.20 -2.97
CA VAL A 80 0.72 -7.92 -3.51
C VAL A 80 1.48 -7.52 -4.78
N THR A 81 2.80 -7.67 -4.83
CA THR A 81 3.58 -7.36 -6.05
C THR A 81 3.12 -8.18 -7.27
N GLY A 82 2.74 -9.43 -7.07
CA GLY A 82 2.17 -10.27 -8.12
C GLY A 82 0.80 -9.77 -8.60
N TRP A 83 -0.01 -9.24 -7.68
CA TRP A 83 -1.31 -8.64 -8.00
C TRP A 83 -1.17 -7.30 -8.72
N MET A 84 -0.25 -6.45 -8.27
CA MET A 84 0.11 -5.20 -8.94
C MET A 84 0.49 -5.44 -10.40
N LYS A 85 1.34 -6.45 -10.67
CA LYS A 85 1.72 -6.84 -12.04
C LYS A 85 0.53 -7.29 -12.87
N ARG A 86 -0.35 -8.14 -12.30
CA ARG A 86 -1.55 -8.60 -13.01
C ARG A 86 -2.52 -7.48 -13.35
N GLN A 87 -2.51 -6.40 -12.57
CA GLN A 87 -3.32 -5.20 -12.81
C GLN A 87 -2.59 -4.14 -13.64
N GLY A 88 -1.42 -4.46 -14.21
CA GLY A 88 -0.72 -3.59 -15.16
C GLY A 88 0.34 -2.66 -14.59
N ILE A 89 0.59 -2.70 -13.27
CA ILE A 89 1.72 -1.95 -12.68
C ILE A 89 3.04 -2.63 -13.08
N SER A 90 3.92 -1.88 -13.74
CA SER A 90 5.20 -2.39 -14.22
C SER A 90 6.18 -2.68 -13.08
N GLN A 91 7.20 -3.50 -13.36
CA GLN A 91 8.25 -3.82 -12.40
C GLN A 91 8.98 -2.55 -11.90
N SER A 92 9.28 -1.60 -12.80
CA SER A 92 9.95 -0.34 -12.41
C SER A 92 9.07 0.56 -11.55
N GLN A 93 7.76 0.54 -11.77
CA GLN A 93 6.81 1.26 -10.92
C GLN A 93 6.74 0.63 -9.52
N ILE A 94 6.71 -0.71 -9.42
CA ILE A 94 6.77 -1.44 -8.15
C ILE A 94 8.06 -1.12 -7.39
N GLU A 95 9.22 -1.15 -8.06
CA GLU A 95 10.50 -0.78 -7.45
C GLU A 95 10.54 0.68 -7.00
N THR A 96 9.90 1.57 -7.74
CA THR A 96 9.75 2.97 -7.33
C THR A 96 9.01 3.07 -6.00
N ILE A 97 7.88 2.37 -5.86
CA ILE A 97 7.05 2.39 -4.66
C ILE A 97 7.73 1.70 -3.46
N LEU A 98 8.38 0.55 -3.68
CA LEU A 98 8.92 -0.30 -2.61
C LEU A 98 10.36 0.00 -2.22
N ILE A 99 11.15 0.58 -3.13
CA ILE A 99 12.59 0.78 -2.91
C ILE A 99 12.93 2.26 -2.97
N HIS A 100 12.68 2.91 -4.11
CA HIS A 100 13.19 4.26 -4.35
C HIS A 100 12.50 5.33 -3.50
N ASN A 101 11.17 5.23 -3.33
CA ASN A 101 10.41 6.17 -2.53
C ASN A 101 10.74 6.07 -1.03
N PRO A 102 10.75 4.87 -0.41
CA PRO A 102 11.23 4.69 0.97
C PRO A 102 12.68 5.15 1.17
N LYS A 103 13.58 4.83 0.23
CA LYS A 103 14.98 5.26 0.30
C LYS A 103 15.11 6.79 0.34
N ARG A 104 14.22 7.54 -0.32
CA ARG A 104 14.26 9.02 -0.32
C ARG A 104 13.59 9.64 0.90
N ILE A 105 12.48 9.08 1.37
CA ILE A 105 11.74 9.69 2.51
C ILE A 105 12.41 9.44 3.85
N LEU A 106 13.16 8.34 4.00
CA LEU A 106 13.79 7.94 5.26
C LEU A 106 15.22 8.49 5.45
N THR A 107 15.71 9.32 4.52
CA THR A 107 17.01 9.99 4.65
C THR A 107 16.84 11.39 5.22
N PHE A 108 17.78 11.82 6.05
CA PHE A 108 17.90 13.21 6.46
C PHE A 108 18.40 14.07 5.29
N SER A 109 17.97 15.33 5.27
CA SER A 109 18.39 16.34 4.28
C SER A 109 19.50 17.21 4.84
#